data_AF-A0A519SQ17-F1
#
_entry.id   AF-A0A519SQ17-F1
#
_cell.length_a   1.000
_cell.length_b   1.000
_cell.length_c   1.000
_cell.angle_alpha   90.00
_cell.angle_beta   90.00
_cell.angle_gamma   90.00
#
_symmetry.space_group_name_H-M   'P 1'
#
loop_
_entity.id
_entity.type
_entity.pdbx_description
1 polymer ?
#
loop_
_entity_poly.entity_id
_entity_poly.type
_entity_poly.pdbx_seq_one_letter_code
_entity_poly.pdbx_strand_id
1 'polypeptide(L)'
;MIAPYPPTTAVQKTKSTGTQIVFDLRQADAGVTVAKVCRKMDISEVTYYNWKKKYGGLGVSELRRLKQLEEENQHLKQLVADLSLDEQMRQDVLKKSSKAHAASPCGPPLS
;
A
#
# COMPACT_ATOMS: atom_id res chain seq x y z
N MET A 1 -14.50 41.73 -2.99
CA MET A 1 -13.58 41.22 -1.96
C MET A 1 -14.01 39.79 -1.63
N ILE A 2 -13.28 38.79 -2.13
CA ILE A 2 -13.58 37.37 -1.91
C ILE A 2 -12.84 36.94 -0.64
N ALA A 3 -13.57 36.44 0.35
CA ALA A 3 -13.02 35.98 1.62
C ALA A 3 -12.12 34.73 1.40
N PRO A 4 -10.99 34.62 2.12
CA PRO A 4 -10.07 33.50 1.96
C PRO A 4 -10.65 32.22 2.59
N TYR A 5 -10.52 31.10 1.87
CA TYR A 5 -10.94 29.77 2.30
C TYR A 5 -10.27 29.32 3.63
N PRO A 6 -10.94 28.50 4.45
CA PRO A 6 -10.40 28.04 5.74
C PRO A 6 -9.20 27.09 5.56
N PRO A 7 -8.30 27.02 6.56
CA PRO A 7 -7.09 26.19 6.49
C PRO A 7 -7.45 24.70 6.42
N THR A 8 -6.95 24.02 5.40
CA THR A 8 -6.97 22.56 5.28
C THR A 8 -6.21 21.96 6.47
N THR A 9 -6.93 21.41 7.44
CA THR A 9 -6.32 20.59 8.48
C THR A 9 -5.73 19.33 7.82
N ALA A 10 -4.41 19.20 7.91
CA ALA A 10 -3.71 17.99 7.49
C ALA A 10 -4.21 16.81 8.34
N VAL A 11 -5.01 15.92 7.73
CA VAL A 11 -5.38 14.64 8.33
C VAL A 11 -4.12 13.79 8.45
N GLN A 12 -3.64 13.63 9.67
CA GLN A 12 -2.67 12.61 10.04
C GLN A 12 -3.26 11.24 9.62
N LYS A 13 -2.68 10.60 8.59
CA LYS A 13 -3.09 9.24 8.18
C LYS A 13 -2.60 8.27 9.26
N THR A 14 -3.40 8.06 10.29
CA THR A 14 -3.20 6.95 11.22
C THR A 14 -3.46 5.65 10.47
N LYS A 15 -2.48 4.73 10.52
CA LYS A 15 -2.51 3.42 9.86
C LYS A 15 -3.58 2.54 10.52
N SER A 16 -4.84 2.75 10.18
CA SER A 16 -5.93 1.88 10.59
C SER A 16 -6.13 0.82 9.50
N THR A 17 -5.86 -0.45 9.84
CA THR A 17 -6.09 -1.58 8.93
C THR A 17 -7.57 -1.62 8.57
N GLY A 18 -7.92 -1.78 7.29
CA GLY A 18 -9.31 -1.72 6.82
C GLY A 18 -10.26 -2.66 7.58
N THR A 19 -9.75 -3.76 8.12
CA THR A 19 -10.48 -4.69 8.98
C THR A 19 -10.94 -4.09 10.31
N GLN A 20 -10.12 -3.23 10.94
CA GLN A 20 -10.44 -2.61 12.23
C GLN A 20 -11.58 -1.60 12.07
N ILE A 21 -11.51 -0.79 11.01
CA ILE A 21 -12.53 0.21 10.66
C ILE A 21 -13.92 -0.43 10.58
N VAL A 22 -14.03 -1.58 9.93
CA VAL A 22 -15.36 -2.20 9.75
C VAL A 22 -15.83 -2.97 10.98
N PHE A 23 -14.93 -3.54 11.77
CA PHE A 23 -15.30 -4.12 13.06
C PHE A 23 -15.93 -3.08 14.00
N ASP A 24 -15.37 -1.87 14.03
CA ASP A 24 -15.88 -0.79 14.88
C ASP A 24 -17.14 -0.13 14.30
N LEU A 25 -17.28 -0.03 12.97
CA LEU A 25 -18.55 0.36 12.34
C LEU A 25 -19.70 -0.61 12.70
N ARG A 26 -19.42 -1.92 12.79
CA ARG A 26 -20.39 -2.93 13.22
C ARG A 26 -20.79 -2.82 14.69
N GLN A 27 -19.86 -2.45 15.58
CA GLN A 27 -20.21 -2.20 16.99
C GLN A 27 -21.22 -1.06 17.11
N ALA A 28 -21.10 -0.03 16.27
CA ALA A 28 -22.08 1.05 16.24
C ALA A 28 -23.44 0.59 15.71
N ASP A 29 -23.46 -0.25 14.67
CA ASP A 29 -24.71 -0.83 14.15
C ASP A 29 -25.35 -1.83 15.15
N ALA A 30 -24.56 -2.43 16.06
CA ALA A 30 -25.01 -3.27 17.16
C ALA A 30 -25.52 -2.49 18.39
N GLY A 31 -25.65 -1.16 18.29
CA GLY A 31 -26.23 -0.30 19.32
C GLY A 31 -25.24 0.46 20.20
N VAL A 32 -23.93 0.41 19.91
CA VAL A 32 -22.94 1.27 20.58
C VAL A 32 -23.03 2.69 20.02
N THR A 33 -23.04 3.71 20.89
CA THR A 33 -23.08 5.10 20.43
C THR A 33 -21.81 5.48 19.64
N VAL A 34 -22.01 6.24 18.57
CA VAL A 34 -20.91 6.73 17.70
C VAL A 34 -19.83 7.46 18.51
N ALA A 35 -20.22 8.25 19.51
CA ALA A 35 -19.30 8.94 20.41
C ALA A 35 -18.37 7.98 21.18
N LYS A 36 -18.87 6.82 21.62
CA LYS A 36 -18.06 5.82 22.33
C LYS A 36 -17.09 5.10 21.39
N VAL A 37 -17.53 4.84 20.16
CA VAL A 37 -16.69 4.25 19.10
C VAL A 37 -15.57 5.21 18.70
N CYS A 38 -15.88 6.49 18.50
CA CYS A 38 -14.90 7.52 18.16
C CYS A 38 -13.84 7.69 19.25
N ARG A 39 -14.24 7.68 20.54
CA ARG A 39 -13.31 7.71 21.67
C ARG A 39 -12.41 6.47 21.75
N LYS A 40 -12.95 5.28 21.48
CA LYS A 40 -12.20 4.02 21.53
C LYS A 40 -11.14 3.94 20.41
N MET A 41 -11.49 4.47 19.24
CA MET A 41 -10.61 4.46 18.07
C MET A 41 -9.69 5.69 17.97
N ASP A 42 -9.84 6.66 18.87
CA ASP A 42 -9.16 7.96 18.81
C ASP A 42 -9.36 8.66 17.44
N ILE A 43 -10.62 8.73 17.00
CA ILE A 43 -11.00 9.40 15.75
C ILE A 43 -12.10 10.43 15.97
N SER A 44 -12.21 11.38 15.04
CA SER A 44 -13.33 12.31 15.00
C SER A 44 -14.61 11.66 14.46
N GLU A 45 -15.79 12.17 14.85
CA GLU A 45 -17.06 11.73 14.28
C GLU A 45 -17.13 11.95 12.76
N VAL A 46 -16.48 13.00 12.25
CA VAL A 46 -16.37 13.27 10.81
C VAL A 46 -15.64 12.11 10.11
N THR A 47 -14.54 11.64 10.69
CA THR A 47 -13.80 10.48 10.18
C THR A 47 -14.66 9.22 10.21
N TYR A 48 -15.42 9.01 11.29
CA TYR A 48 -16.33 7.88 11.43
C TYR A 48 -17.42 7.86 10.35
N TYR A 49 -18.10 8.98 10.08
CA TYR A 49 -19.13 9.03 9.04
C TYR A 49 -18.55 8.86 7.62
N ASN A 50 -17.34 9.37 7.36
CA ASN A 50 -16.62 9.11 6.11
C ASN A 50 -16.31 7.62 5.94
N TRP A 51 -15.93 6.94 7.03
CA TRP A 51 -15.74 5.49 7.02
C TRP A 51 -17.05 4.73 6.88
N LYS A 52 -18.14 5.15 7.54
CA LYS A 52 -19.47 4.55 7.36
C LYS A 52 -19.96 4.66 5.92
N LYS A 53 -19.72 5.80 5.25
CA LYS A 53 -20.03 5.97 3.82
C LYS A 53 -19.21 5.05 2.92
N LYS A 54 -17.93 4.84 3.25
CA LYS A 54 -16.99 4.06 2.43
C LYS A 54 -17.08 2.55 2.68
N TYR A 55 -17.38 2.14 3.91
CA TYR A 55 -17.30 0.76 4.36
C TYR A 55 -18.60 0.20 4.97
N GLY A 56 -19.59 1.03 5.27
CA GLY A 56 -20.85 0.60 5.89
C GLY A 56 -21.75 -0.27 4.99
N GLY A 57 -21.50 -0.29 3.68
CA GLY A 57 -22.16 -1.20 2.73
C GLY A 57 -21.39 -2.50 2.44
N LEU A 58 -20.16 -2.65 2.95
CA LEU A 58 -19.32 -3.82 2.69
C LEU A 58 -19.66 -4.91 3.72
N GLY A 59 -20.38 -5.95 3.30
CA GLY A 59 -20.66 -7.14 4.12
C GLY A 59 -19.40 -7.92 4.51
N VAL A 60 -19.52 -8.86 5.48
CA VAL A 60 -18.38 -9.70 5.97
C VAL A 60 -17.66 -10.40 4.81
N SER A 61 -18.40 -10.85 3.81
CA SER A 61 -17.86 -11.56 2.64
C SER A 61 -16.98 -10.66 1.79
N GLU A 62 -17.38 -9.40 1.58
CA GLU A 62 -16.61 -8.44 0.79
C GLU A 62 -15.36 -7.96 1.54
N LEU A 63 -15.42 -7.93 2.88
CA LEU A 63 -14.25 -7.68 3.74
C LEU A 63 -13.24 -8.81 3.72
N ARG A 64 -13.70 -10.07 3.79
CA ARG A 64 -12.82 -11.23 3.67
C ARG A 64 -12.11 -11.21 2.32
N ARG A 65 -12.87 -10.91 1.26
CA ARG A 65 -12.35 -10.76 -0.09
C ARG A 65 -11.34 -9.62 -0.21
N LEU A 66 -11.63 -8.45 0.38
CA LEU A 66 -10.72 -7.31 0.41
C LEU A 66 -9.40 -7.65 1.09
N LYS A 67 -9.45 -8.29 2.27
CA LYS A 67 -8.24 -8.69 3.00
C LYS A 67 -7.40 -9.69 2.20
N GLN A 68 -8.05 -10.67 1.57
CA GLN A 68 -7.38 -11.64 0.72
C GLN A 68 -6.72 -10.97 -0.49
N LEU A 69 -7.42 -10.05 -1.15
CA LEU A 69 -6.88 -9.28 -2.27
C LEU A 69 -5.72 -8.38 -1.86
N GLU A 70 -5.76 -7.77 -0.67
CA GLU A 70 -4.65 -6.97 -0.15
C GLU A 70 -3.41 -7.82 0.12
N GLU A 71 -3.57 -9.01 0.71
CA GLU A 71 -2.49 -9.96 0.99
C GLU A 71 -1.87 -10.52 -0.30
N GLU A 72 -2.71 -10.92 -1.26
CA GLU A 72 -2.27 -11.34 -2.59
C GLU A 72 -1.53 -10.21 -3.31
N ASN A 73 -2.04 -8.97 -3.25
CA ASN A 73 -1.39 -7.82 -3.87
C ASN A 73 -0.01 -7.52 -3.25
N GLN A 74 0.10 -7.64 -1.93
CA GLN A 74 1.37 -7.49 -1.23
C GLN A 74 2.36 -8.58 -1.64
N HIS A 75 1.92 -9.84 -1.68
CA HIS A 75 2.76 -10.96 -2.09
C HIS A 75 3.21 -10.83 -3.56
N LEU A 76 2.31 -10.43 -4.46
CA LEU A 76 2.63 -10.17 -5.86
C LEU A 76 3.63 -9.03 -6.02
N LYS A 77 3.47 -7.94 -5.27
CA LYS A 77 4.44 -6.82 -5.29
C LYS A 77 5.82 -7.26 -4.82
N GLN A 78 5.89 -8.08 -3.78
CA GLN A 78 7.15 -8.64 -3.29
C GLN A 78 7.80 -9.51 -4.37
N LEU A 79 7.05 -10.44 -4.96
CA LEU A 79 7.55 -11.31 -6.01
C LEU A 79 8.02 -10.52 -7.24
N VAL A 80 7.27 -9.49 -7.66
CA VAL A 80 7.67 -8.61 -8.76
C VAL A 80 8.96 -7.85 -8.44
N ALA A 81 9.13 -7.36 -7.21
CA ALA A 81 10.38 -6.73 -6.80
C ALA A 81 11.56 -7.71 -6.85
N ASP A 82 11.39 -8.91 -6.30
CA ASP A 82 12.43 -9.94 -6.27
C ASP A 82 12.82 -10.38 -7.70
N LEU A 83 11.84 -10.62 -8.56
CA LEU A 83 12.07 -10.96 -9.98
C LEU A 83 12.73 -9.81 -10.75
N SER A 84 12.35 -8.56 -10.48
CA SER A 84 12.97 -7.40 -11.12
C SER A 84 14.44 -7.25 -10.71
N LEU A 85 14.77 -7.56 -9.45
CA LEU A 85 16.15 -7.57 -8.97
C LEU A 85 16.97 -8.69 -9.62
N ASP A 86 16.40 -9.90 -9.72
CA ASP A 86 17.06 -11.03 -10.40
C ASP A 86 17.32 -10.73 -11.88
N GLU A 87 16.34 -10.14 -12.58
CA GLU A 87 16.49 -9.73 -13.97
C GLU A 87 17.63 -8.70 -14.12
N GLN A 88 17.69 -7.70 -13.25
CA GLN A 88 18.78 -6.71 -13.26
C GLN A 88 20.14 -7.35 -13.06
N MET A 89 20.27 -8.24 -12.07
CA MET A 89 21.52 -8.97 -11.83
C MET A 89 21.93 -9.81 -13.06
N ARG A 90 20.97 -10.49 -13.69
CA ARG A 90 21.22 -11.29 -14.90
C ARG A 90 21.70 -10.41 -16.06
N GLN A 91 21.05 -9.27 -16.30
CA GLN A 91 21.46 -8.34 -17.34
C GLN A 91 22.85 -7.75 -17.07
N ASP A 92 23.19 -7.45 -15.82
CA ASP A 92 24.50 -6.91 -15.46
C ASP A 92 25.63 -7.93 -15.63
N VAL A 93 25.38 -9.20 -15.31
CA VAL A 93 26.32 -10.29 -15.59
C VAL A 93 26.55 -10.42 -17.10
N LEU A 94 25.49 -10.40 -17.91
CA LEU A 94 25.59 -10.47 -19.39
C LEU A 94 26.33 -9.26 -19.99
N LYS A 95 26.08 -8.05 -19.49
CA LYS A 95 26.79 -6.82 -19.90
C LYS A 95 28.26 -6.87 -19.51
N LYS A 96 28.60 -7.48 -18.37
CA LYS A 96 29.98 -7.63 -17.91
C LYS A 96 30.73 -8.69 -18.72
N SER A 97 30.09 -9.80 -19.06
CA SER A 97 30.70 -10.84 -19.90
C SER A 97 30.94 -10.38 -21.34
N SER A 98 30.04 -9.60 -21.93
CA SER A 98 30.24 -9.04 -23.27
C SER A 98 31.37 -8.01 -23.33
N LYS A 99 31.53 -7.18 -22.28
CA LYS A 99 32.67 -6.27 -22.16
C LYS A 99 34.02 -6.98 -22.01
N ALA A 100 34.07 -8.09 -21.27
CA ALA A 100 35.29 -8.87 -21.09
C ALA A 100 35.76 -9.54 -22.40
N HIS A 101 34.82 -10.00 -23.25
CA HIS A 101 35.13 -10.54 -24.58
C HIS A 101 35.59 -9.47 -25.59
N ALA A 102 35.10 -8.24 -25.48
CA ALA A 102 35.51 -7.14 -26.35
C ALA A 102 36.90 -6.56 -26.01
N ALA A 103 37.45 -6.89 -24.82
CA ALA A 103 38.69 -6.30 -24.30
C ALA A 103 39.94 -7.18 -24.48
N SER A 104 39.94 -8.19 -25.37
CA SER A 104 41.17 -8.86 -25.82
C SER A 104 41.59 -8.37 -27.20
N PRO A 105 42.47 -7.35 -27.31
CA PRO A 105 43.25 -7.16 -28.51
C PRO A 105 44.26 -8.29 -28.64
N CYS A 106 44.31 -8.83 -29.85
CA CYS A 106 45.30 -9.76 -30.37
C CYS A 106 46.72 -9.50 -29.83
N GLY A 107 47.44 -10.57 -29.49
CA GLY A 107 48.80 -10.53 -28.95
C GLY A 107 49.82 -9.82 -29.86
N PRO A 108 51.00 -9.45 -29.31
CA PRO A 108 51.97 -8.63 -30.02
C PRO A 108 52.50 -9.32 -31.29
N PRO A 109 52.81 -8.57 -32.35
CA PRO A 109 53.31 -9.14 -33.59
C PRO A 109 54.65 -9.83 -33.33
N LEU A 110 54.74 -11.10 -33.72
CA LEU A 110 56.00 -11.86 -33.71
C LEU A 110 56.96 -11.25 -34.75
N SER A 111 58.22 -11.12 -34.32
CA SER A 111 59.34 -10.45 -35.00
C SER A 111 59.65 -10.99 -36.39
#